data_AF-F8EZD1-F1
#
_entry.id   AF-F8EZD1-F1
#
_cell.length_a   1.000
_cell.length_b   1.000
_cell.length_c   1.000
_cell.angle_alpha   90.00
_cell.angle_beta   90.00
_cell.angle_gamma   90.00
#
_symmetry.space_group_name_H-M   'P 1'
#
loop_
_entity.id
_entity.type
_entity.pdbx_description
1 polymer ?
#
loop_
_entity_poly.entity_id
_entity_poly.type
_entity_poly.pdbx_seq_one_letter_code
_entity_poly.pdbx_strand_id
1 'polypeptide(L)'
;MKRLLFIFLLMVLSVGFLMAQSVPKRVLTQAKLDKFLADLPKITKDLDKFTDKYDQEFGMDSPEMAEAFSQLTVPDVAAMFKAIQADAQVKALLAKYGWNDFWEVYGAVLSGYFILLFEDMAARMNSAEFTKSLEKSKANYNKDDYQLVKKNQTKIQEAFESLEDE
;
A
#
# COMPACT_ATOMS: atom_id res chain seq x y z
N MET A 1 13.11 6.89 -8.13
CA MET A 1 11.75 7.47 -8.27
C MET A 1 10.82 6.61 -9.13
N LYS A 2 10.97 6.52 -10.47
CA LYS A 2 10.08 5.70 -11.33
C LYS A 2 9.95 4.21 -10.94
N ARG A 3 10.95 3.64 -10.25
CA ARG A 3 10.96 2.24 -9.79
C ARG A 3 10.23 2.00 -8.45
N LEU A 4 10.19 3.00 -7.56
CA LEU A 4 9.51 2.91 -6.26
C LEU A 4 7.99 2.89 -6.41
N LEU A 5 7.47 3.63 -7.40
CA LEU A 5 6.04 3.71 -7.68
C LEU A 5 5.43 2.38 -8.15
N PHE A 6 6.21 1.56 -8.87
CA PHE A 6 5.70 0.31 -9.43
C PHE A 6 5.59 -0.83 -8.41
N ILE A 7 6.45 -0.81 -7.37
CA ILE A 7 6.33 -1.73 -6.22
C ILE A 7 5.06 -1.38 -5.41
N PHE A 8 4.72 -0.10 -5.32
CA PHE A 8 3.47 0.38 -4.72
C PHE A 8 2.23 -0.05 -5.51
N LEU A 9 2.30 -0.05 -6.84
CA LEU A 9 1.21 -0.46 -7.73
C LEU A 9 0.92 -1.97 -7.67
N LEU A 10 1.93 -2.81 -7.48
CA LEU A 10 1.80 -4.28 -7.36
C LEU A 10 1.19 -4.74 -6.03
N MET A 11 1.24 -3.91 -4.97
CA MET A 11 0.67 -4.25 -3.65
C MET A 11 -0.85 -4.50 -3.67
N VAL A 12 -1.57 -3.95 -4.65
CA VAL A 12 -3.04 -4.02 -4.74
C VAL A 12 -3.53 -5.42 -5.10
N LEU A 13 -2.75 -6.17 -5.87
CA LEU A 13 -3.12 -7.53 -6.29
C LEU A 13 -2.86 -8.58 -5.19
N SER A 14 -2.06 -8.22 -4.18
CA SER A 14 -1.66 -9.10 -3.07
C SER A 14 -2.62 -9.10 -1.88
N VAL A 15 -3.50 -8.09 -1.77
CA VAL A 15 -4.43 -7.93 -0.62
C VAL A 15 -5.51 -9.03 -0.60
N GLY A 16 -5.63 -9.82 -1.68
CA GLY A 16 -6.56 -10.94 -1.77
C GLY A 16 -6.25 -12.15 -0.89
N PHE A 17 -5.10 -12.21 -0.20
CA PHE A 17 -4.62 -13.45 0.43
C PHE A 17 -4.69 -13.55 1.96
N LEU A 18 -5.21 -12.54 2.69
CA LEU A 18 -5.44 -12.69 4.13
C LEU A 18 -6.90 -13.09 4.41
N MET A 19 -7.03 -14.42 4.46
CA MET A 19 -8.18 -15.25 4.81
C MET A 19 -9.00 -14.80 6.04
N ALA A 20 -10.33 -14.99 5.90
CA ALA A 20 -11.24 -15.52 6.92
C ALA A 20 -11.33 -14.82 8.29
N GLN A 21 -11.61 -13.52 8.32
CA GLN A 21 -12.36 -12.93 9.45
C GLN A 21 -13.80 -12.68 9.00
N SER A 22 -14.77 -13.16 9.76
CA SER A 22 -16.20 -13.00 9.44
C SER A 22 -16.67 -11.53 9.50
N VAL A 23 -15.87 -10.66 10.11
CA VAL A 23 -16.05 -9.20 10.11
C VAL A 23 -14.68 -8.54 9.90
N PRO A 24 -14.50 -7.71 8.86
CA PRO A 24 -13.26 -6.97 8.66
C PRO A 24 -12.98 -6.05 9.86
N LYS A 25 -11.79 -6.18 10.47
CA LYS A 25 -11.35 -5.32 11.58
C LYS A 25 -11.27 -3.86 11.13
N ARG A 26 -11.76 -2.95 11.96
CA ARG A 26 -11.57 -1.50 11.76
C ARG A 26 -10.15 -1.11 12.15
N VAL A 27 -9.43 -0.45 11.25
CA VAL A 27 -8.04 -0.02 11.43
C VAL A 27 -7.95 1.50 11.63
N LEU A 28 -8.80 2.25 10.93
CA LEU A 28 -8.68 3.70 10.81
C LEU A 28 -9.62 4.46 11.76
N THR A 29 -9.10 5.58 12.22
CA THR A 29 -9.83 6.70 12.81
C THR A 29 -9.39 7.97 12.11
N GLN A 30 -10.17 9.05 12.18
CA GLN A 30 -9.77 10.32 11.54
C GLN A 30 -8.40 10.79 12.07
N ALA A 31 -8.20 10.76 13.40
CA ALA A 31 -6.92 11.13 14.01
C ALA A 31 -5.75 10.27 13.52
N LYS A 32 -5.97 8.96 13.34
CA LYS A 32 -4.93 8.06 12.84
C LYS A 32 -4.62 8.31 11.37
N LEU A 33 -5.64 8.55 10.54
CA LEU A 33 -5.47 8.93 9.14
C LEU A 33 -4.74 10.27 9.00
N ASP A 34 -5.14 11.29 9.76
CA ASP A 34 -4.51 12.61 9.73
C ASP A 34 -3.02 12.52 10.13
N LYS A 35 -2.71 11.76 11.18
CA LYS A 35 -1.33 11.50 11.59
C LYS A 35 -0.55 10.76 10.49
N PHE A 36 -1.16 9.73 9.89
CA PHE A 36 -0.54 8.96 8.82
C PHE A 36 -0.16 9.87 7.64
N LEU A 37 -1.10 10.67 7.14
CA LEU A 37 -0.86 11.57 6.01
C LEU A 37 0.19 12.65 6.33
N ALA A 38 0.23 13.16 7.57
CA ALA A 38 1.21 14.15 7.99
C ALA A 38 2.64 13.58 8.16
N ASP A 39 2.74 12.32 8.55
CA ASP A 39 4.04 11.65 8.75
C ASP A 39 4.57 10.99 7.48
N LEU A 40 3.69 10.62 6.54
CA LEU A 40 4.02 9.83 5.35
C LEU A 40 5.20 10.42 4.55
N PRO A 41 5.26 11.72 4.20
CA PRO A 41 6.40 12.26 3.45
C PRO A 41 7.74 12.12 4.18
N LYS A 42 7.74 12.33 5.49
CA LYS A 42 8.95 12.24 6.33
C LYS A 42 9.41 10.80 6.47
N ILE A 43 8.47 9.88 6.68
CA ILE A 43 8.75 8.45 6.79
C ILE A 43 9.28 7.92 5.46
N THR A 44 8.65 8.28 4.33
CA THR A 44 9.13 7.88 2.99
C THR A 44 10.56 8.33 2.76
N LYS A 45 10.86 9.62 3.02
CA LYS A 45 12.21 10.16 2.90
C LYS A 45 13.25 9.48 3.80
N ASP A 46 12.86 9.08 5.01
CA ASP A 46 13.77 8.34 5.88
C ASP A 46 13.91 6.87 5.46
N LEU A 47 12.87 6.27 4.88
CA LEU A 47 12.91 4.93 4.31
C LEU A 47 13.78 4.85 3.06
N ASP A 48 13.87 5.93 2.28
CA ASP A 48 14.73 6.00 1.07
C ASP A 48 16.21 5.73 1.38
N LYS A 49 16.65 5.98 2.62
CA LYS A 49 18.01 5.67 3.08
C LYS A 49 18.32 4.17 3.10
N PHE A 50 17.29 3.33 3.05
CA PHE A 50 17.42 1.87 2.98
C PHE A 50 17.18 1.32 1.57
N THR A 51 16.88 2.17 0.58
CA THR A 51 16.59 1.74 -0.80
C THR A 51 17.74 0.94 -1.37
N ASP A 52 18.99 1.44 -1.30
CA ASP A 52 20.16 0.73 -1.83
C ASP A 52 20.36 -0.65 -1.18
N LYS A 53 20.08 -0.77 0.12
CA LYS A 53 20.17 -2.04 0.86
C LYS A 53 19.15 -3.04 0.31
N TYR A 54 17.90 -2.62 0.14
CA TYR A 54 16.84 -3.50 -0.35
C TYR A 54 16.98 -3.78 -1.84
N ASP A 55 17.47 -2.82 -2.62
CA ASP A 55 17.80 -3.03 -4.01
C ASP A 55 18.88 -4.11 -4.15
N GLN A 56 19.93 -4.09 -3.33
CA GLN A 56 20.92 -5.16 -3.30
C GLN A 56 20.35 -6.50 -2.78
N GLU A 57 19.61 -6.48 -1.69
CA GLU A 57 19.06 -7.68 -1.04
C GLU A 57 18.07 -8.43 -1.95
N PHE A 58 17.32 -7.69 -2.77
CA PHE A 58 16.37 -8.24 -3.73
C PHE A 58 16.88 -8.22 -5.18
N GLY A 59 18.15 -7.90 -5.40
CA GLY A 59 18.80 -7.88 -6.71
C GLY A 59 18.25 -6.86 -7.71
N MET A 60 17.55 -5.83 -7.25
CA MET A 60 16.92 -4.78 -8.08
C MET A 60 17.92 -3.75 -8.65
N ASP A 61 19.17 -3.82 -8.24
CA ASP A 61 20.30 -3.05 -8.78
C ASP A 61 20.96 -3.72 -10.01
N SER A 62 20.56 -4.96 -10.35
CA SER A 62 21.14 -5.71 -11.47
C SER A 62 20.50 -5.39 -12.83
N PRO A 63 21.28 -5.39 -13.93
CA PRO A 63 20.75 -5.26 -15.30
C PRO A 63 19.79 -6.41 -15.69
N GLU A 64 19.98 -7.61 -15.14
CA GLU A 64 19.09 -8.76 -15.39
C GLU A 64 17.68 -8.54 -14.80
N MET A 65 17.54 -7.68 -13.78
CA MET A 65 16.26 -7.39 -13.14
C MET A 65 15.35 -6.45 -13.95
N ALA A 66 15.85 -5.71 -14.93
CA ALA A 66 14.97 -4.98 -15.86
C ALA A 66 14.04 -5.95 -16.63
N GLU A 67 14.49 -7.20 -16.82
CA GLU A 67 13.73 -8.29 -17.43
C GLU A 67 12.99 -9.12 -16.37
N ALA A 68 13.60 -9.40 -15.21
CA ALA A 68 12.97 -10.18 -14.14
C ALA A 68 11.87 -9.42 -13.34
N PHE A 69 11.80 -8.08 -13.42
CA PHE A 69 10.67 -7.31 -12.88
C PHE A 69 9.32 -7.71 -13.51
N SER A 70 9.34 -8.13 -14.79
CA SER A 70 8.15 -8.66 -15.46
C SER A 70 7.73 -10.05 -14.95
N GLN A 71 8.59 -10.70 -14.15
CA GLN A 71 8.40 -12.04 -13.61
C GLN A 71 8.13 -12.05 -12.10
N LEU A 72 8.20 -10.90 -11.42
CA LEU A 72 7.86 -10.80 -10.00
C LEU A 72 6.42 -11.26 -9.78
N THR A 73 6.26 -12.32 -9.00
CA THR A 73 4.94 -12.85 -8.65
C THR A 73 4.39 -12.12 -7.43
N VAL A 74 3.07 -12.20 -7.23
CA VAL A 74 2.41 -11.69 -6.02
C VAL A 74 3.06 -12.24 -4.73
N PRO A 75 3.39 -13.55 -4.63
CA PRO A 75 4.18 -14.09 -3.52
C PRO A 75 5.54 -13.42 -3.31
N ASP A 76 6.28 -13.11 -4.37
CA ASP A 76 7.62 -12.50 -4.26
C ASP A 76 7.53 -11.09 -3.67
N VAL A 77 6.59 -10.29 -4.18
CA VAL A 77 6.30 -8.95 -3.64
C VAL A 77 5.87 -9.03 -2.18
N ALA A 78 5.03 -10.03 -1.83
CA ALA A 78 4.60 -10.24 -0.44
C ALA A 78 5.77 -10.65 0.47
N ALA A 79 6.73 -11.43 -0.02
CA ALA A 79 7.92 -11.83 0.72
C ALA A 79 8.86 -10.65 0.96
N MET A 80 9.14 -9.84 -0.07
CA MET A 80 9.91 -8.60 0.05
C MET A 80 9.31 -7.66 1.10
N PHE A 81 7.99 -7.47 1.05
CA PHE A 81 7.30 -6.62 2.01
C PHE A 81 7.41 -7.17 3.45
N LYS A 82 7.24 -8.48 3.64
CA LYS A 82 7.43 -9.10 4.96
C LYS A 82 8.86 -8.93 5.48
N ALA A 83 9.87 -9.00 4.62
CA ALA A 83 11.26 -8.78 5.00
C ALA A 83 11.48 -7.33 5.47
N ILE A 84 10.99 -6.34 4.71
CA ILE A 84 11.04 -4.92 5.08
C ILE A 84 10.31 -4.67 6.41
N GLN A 85 9.12 -5.24 6.58
CA GLN A 85 8.36 -5.13 7.83
C GLN A 85 9.09 -5.76 9.02
N ALA A 86 9.85 -6.83 8.79
CA ALA A 86 10.56 -7.55 9.85
C ALA A 86 11.87 -6.86 10.26
N ASP A 87 12.43 -6.03 9.40
CA ASP A 87 13.72 -5.36 9.58
C ASP A 87 13.78 -4.48 10.83
N ALA A 88 14.83 -4.66 11.63
CA ALA A 88 14.99 -3.95 12.90
C ALA A 88 15.25 -2.44 12.73
N GLN A 89 15.95 -2.02 11.67
CA GLN A 89 16.23 -0.62 11.38
C GLN A 89 14.96 0.10 10.91
N VAL A 90 14.16 -0.55 10.08
CA VAL A 90 12.83 -0.05 9.65
C VAL A 90 11.88 0.06 10.84
N LYS A 91 11.81 -0.97 11.69
CA LYS A 91 11.03 -0.91 12.94
C LYS A 91 11.47 0.22 13.86
N ALA A 92 12.79 0.38 14.04
CA ALA A 92 13.34 1.46 14.85
C ALA A 92 13.04 2.85 14.27
N LEU A 93 13.05 3.00 12.94
CA LEU A 93 12.64 4.22 12.27
C LEU A 93 11.17 4.52 12.54
N LEU A 94 10.25 3.57 12.29
CA LEU A 94 8.82 3.77 12.49
C LEU A 94 8.49 4.10 13.96
N ALA A 95 9.20 3.47 14.91
CA ALA A 95 9.07 3.76 16.33
C ALA A 95 9.43 5.22 16.69
N LYS A 96 10.40 5.86 16.00
CA LYS A 96 10.74 7.28 16.21
C LYS A 96 9.57 8.21 15.89
N TYR A 97 8.72 7.82 14.95
CA TYR A 97 7.50 8.54 14.57
C TYR A 97 6.27 8.12 15.42
N GLY A 98 6.47 7.21 16.37
CA GLY A 98 5.41 6.71 17.26
C GLY A 98 4.49 5.68 16.60
N TRP A 99 4.95 4.99 15.55
CA TRP A 99 4.16 3.98 14.86
C TRP A 99 4.54 2.55 15.26
N ASN A 100 3.54 1.79 15.71
CA ASN A 100 3.64 0.34 15.94
C ASN A 100 2.79 -0.46 14.95
N ASP A 101 1.80 0.18 14.33
CA ASP A 101 0.83 -0.38 13.39
C ASP A 101 0.89 0.29 12.01
N PHE A 102 2.01 0.97 11.69
CA PHE A 102 2.18 1.73 10.45
C PHE A 102 1.72 0.96 9.21
N TRP A 103 2.19 -0.29 9.06
CA TRP A 103 1.90 -1.11 7.90
C TRP A 103 0.44 -1.55 7.81
N GLU A 104 -0.25 -1.72 8.94
CA GLU A 104 -1.68 -2.01 8.98
C GLU A 104 -2.47 -0.80 8.48
N VAL A 105 -2.10 0.40 8.96
CA VAL A 105 -2.71 1.67 8.55
C VAL A 105 -2.46 1.96 7.07
N TYR A 106 -1.21 1.85 6.66
CA TYR A 106 -0.77 2.05 5.29
C TYR A 106 -1.53 1.12 4.33
N GLY A 107 -1.62 -0.17 4.66
CA GLY A 107 -2.38 -1.15 3.89
C GLY A 107 -3.87 -0.84 3.84
N ALA A 108 -4.47 -0.41 4.94
CA ALA A 108 -5.87 -0.01 4.99
C ALA A 108 -6.14 1.22 4.11
N VAL A 109 -5.31 2.27 4.18
CA VAL A 109 -5.47 3.49 3.37
C VAL A 109 -5.34 3.17 1.89
N LEU A 110 -4.27 2.48 1.47
CA LEU A 110 -4.08 2.12 0.06
C LEU A 110 -5.18 1.23 -0.47
N SER A 111 -5.53 0.15 0.24
CA SER A 111 -6.58 -0.77 -0.23
C SER A 111 -7.92 -0.05 -0.40
N GLY A 112 -8.28 0.83 0.55
CA GLY A 112 -9.50 1.64 0.45
C GLY A 112 -9.46 2.59 -0.74
N TYR A 113 -8.32 3.25 -0.98
CA TYR A 113 -8.13 4.18 -2.11
C TYR A 113 -8.24 3.46 -3.46
N PHE A 114 -7.61 2.29 -3.60
CA PHE A 114 -7.70 1.50 -4.83
C PHE A 114 -9.10 0.94 -5.08
N ILE A 115 -9.85 0.55 -4.03
CA ILE A 115 -11.26 0.18 -4.18
C ILE A 115 -12.04 1.35 -4.81
N LEU A 116 -11.83 2.59 -4.35
CA LEU A 116 -12.49 3.77 -4.92
C LEU A 116 -12.10 4.02 -6.39
N LEU A 117 -10.82 3.88 -6.73
CA LEU A 117 -10.35 4.00 -8.12
C LEU A 117 -10.97 2.93 -9.02
N PHE A 118 -11.04 1.70 -8.54
CA PHE A 118 -11.65 0.60 -9.29
C PHE A 118 -13.17 0.71 -9.39
N GLU A 119 -13.87 1.35 -8.45
CA GLU A 119 -15.30 1.66 -8.59
C GLU A 119 -15.55 2.59 -9.79
N ASP A 120 -14.75 3.66 -9.93
CA ASP A 120 -14.83 4.57 -11.08
C ASP A 120 -14.45 3.85 -12.39
N MET A 121 -13.43 2.98 -12.36
CA MET A 121 -13.04 2.17 -13.52
C MET A 121 -14.13 1.16 -13.91
N ALA A 122 -14.76 0.48 -12.94
CA ALA A 122 -15.82 -0.50 -13.18
C ALA A 122 -17.02 0.13 -13.88
N ALA A 123 -17.40 1.34 -13.45
CA ALA A 123 -18.47 2.13 -14.07
C ALA A 123 -18.21 2.43 -15.55
N ARG A 124 -16.93 2.51 -15.96
CA ARG A 124 -16.52 2.79 -17.35
C ARG A 124 -16.32 1.53 -18.19
N MET A 125 -15.85 0.44 -17.59
CA MET A 125 -15.48 -0.78 -18.31
C MET A 125 -16.65 -1.69 -18.68
N ASN A 126 -17.81 -1.54 -18.03
CA ASN A 126 -18.99 -2.39 -18.23
C ASN A 126 -18.67 -3.92 -18.18
N SER A 127 -17.74 -4.32 -17.31
CA SER A 127 -17.33 -5.71 -17.13
C SER A 127 -17.95 -6.29 -15.85
N ALA A 128 -18.83 -7.29 -16.01
CA ALA A 128 -19.48 -7.96 -14.90
C ALA A 128 -18.48 -8.74 -14.02
N GLU A 129 -17.45 -9.33 -14.63
CA GLU A 129 -16.41 -10.06 -13.90
C GLU A 129 -15.56 -9.12 -13.05
N PHE A 130 -15.15 -7.99 -13.63
CA PHE A 130 -14.40 -6.96 -12.90
C PHE A 130 -15.22 -6.39 -11.73
N THR A 131 -16.49 -6.06 -11.98
CA THR A 131 -17.43 -5.59 -10.94
C THR A 131 -17.59 -6.62 -9.81
N LYS A 132 -17.72 -7.90 -10.16
CA LYS A 132 -17.84 -8.98 -9.16
C LYS A 132 -16.57 -9.13 -8.31
N SER A 133 -15.40 -9.00 -8.93
CA SER A 133 -14.12 -9.04 -8.21
C SER A 133 -13.98 -7.86 -7.24
N LEU A 134 -14.35 -6.65 -7.69
CA LEU A 134 -14.35 -5.45 -6.87
C LEU A 134 -15.29 -5.55 -5.66
N GLU A 135 -16.52 -6.03 -5.86
CA GLU A 135 -17.48 -6.22 -4.76
C GLU A 135 -16.97 -7.24 -3.74
N LYS A 136 -16.26 -8.29 -4.17
CA LYS A 136 -15.60 -9.23 -3.25
C LYS A 136 -14.52 -8.54 -2.41
N SER A 137 -13.68 -7.71 -3.05
CA SER A 137 -12.65 -6.93 -2.34
C SER A 137 -13.25 -5.96 -1.33
N LYS A 138 -14.31 -5.24 -1.73
CA LYS A 138 -15.04 -4.31 -0.88
C LYS A 138 -15.75 -4.99 0.29
N ALA A 139 -16.30 -6.19 0.09
CA ALA A 139 -16.95 -6.96 1.16
C ALA A 139 -15.96 -7.39 2.26
N ASN A 140 -14.68 -7.56 1.90
CA ASN A 140 -13.61 -7.90 2.84
C ASN A 140 -12.95 -6.67 3.48
N TYR A 141 -13.40 -5.47 3.14
CA TYR A 141 -12.87 -4.22 3.68
C TYR A 141 -13.82 -3.64 4.73
N ASN A 142 -13.27 -3.04 5.78
CA ASN A 142 -14.09 -2.49 6.86
C ASN A 142 -14.92 -1.30 6.36
N LYS A 143 -16.23 -1.32 6.65
CA LYS A 143 -17.17 -0.30 6.15
C LYS A 143 -16.87 1.11 6.68
N ASP A 144 -16.49 1.23 7.94
CA ASP A 144 -16.18 2.54 8.54
C ASP A 144 -14.89 3.11 7.96
N ASP A 145 -13.88 2.26 7.78
CA ASP A 145 -12.63 2.64 7.12
C ASP A 145 -12.91 3.10 5.68
N TYR A 146 -13.83 2.42 4.97
CA TYR A 146 -14.14 2.76 3.57
C TYR A 146 -14.79 4.14 3.49
N GLN A 147 -15.74 4.44 4.37
CA GLN A 147 -16.35 5.77 4.43
C GLN A 147 -15.33 6.84 4.80
N LEU A 148 -14.40 6.53 5.70
CA LEU A 148 -13.34 7.47 6.08
C LEU A 148 -12.38 7.76 4.94
N VAL A 149 -11.92 6.72 4.22
CA VAL A 149 -11.05 6.87 3.05
C VAL A 149 -11.78 7.63 1.94
N LYS A 150 -13.04 7.30 1.66
CA LYS A 150 -13.87 8.02 0.68
C LYS A 150 -14.02 9.51 1.03
N LYS A 151 -14.30 9.83 2.29
CA LYS A 151 -14.41 11.22 2.75
C LYS A 151 -13.10 12.01 2.58
N ASN A 152 -11.95 11.35 2.67
CA ASN A 152 -10.63 11.97 2.61
C ASN A 152 -9.89 11.66 1.30
N GLN A 153 -10.58 11.20 0.25
CA GLN A 153 -9.96 10.70 -0.99
C GLN A 153 -8.98 11.71 -1.59
N THR A 154 -9.39 12.99 -1.71
CA THR A 154 -8.54 14.05 -2.26
C THR A 154 -7.26 14.25 -1.45
N LYS A 155 -7.35 14.29 -0.11
CA LYS A 155 -6.17 14.44 0.75
C LYS A 155 -5.22 13.24 0.66
N ILE A 156 -5.79 12.05 0.55
CA ILE A 156 -5.00 10.81 0.38
C ILE A 156 -4.27 10.87 -0.96
N GLN A 157 -4.97 11.21 -2.04
CA GLN A 157 -4.40 11.37 -3.37
C GLN A 157 -3.26 12.40 -3.36
N GLU A 158 -3.50 13.61 -2.88
CA GLU A 158 -2.49 14.68 -2.79
C GLU A 158 -1.25 14.24 -1.99
N ALA A 159 -1.44 13.51 -0.89
CA ALA A 159 -0.33 13.02 -0.08
C ALA A 159 0.52 12.00 -0.82
N PHE A 160 -0.07 11.11 -1.63
CA PHE A 160 0.70 10.15 -2.44
C PHE A 160 1.35 10.80 -3.66
N GLU A 161 0.65 11.73 -4.33
CA GLU A 161 1.21 12.50 -5.46
C GLU A 161 2.41 13.35 -5.01
N SER A 162 2.37 13.94 -3.81
CA SER A 162 3.51 14.71 -3.27
C SER A 162 4.78 13.88 -3.05
N LEU A 163 4.69 12.54 -3.01
CA LEU A 163 5.86 11.67 -2.93
C LEU A 163 6.54 11.47 -4.29
N GLU A 164 5.87 11.82 -5.39
CA GLU A 164 6.41 11.72 -6.75
C GLU A 164 7.21 12.97 -7.16
N ASP A 165 6.89 14.11 -6.56
CA ASP A 165 7.45 15.43 -6.89
C ASP A 165 8.71 15.79 -6.07
N GLU A 166 9.09 14.98 -5.06
CA GLU A 166 10.33 15.12 -4.26
C GLU A 166 11.48 14.25 -4.80
#